data_AF-A0A932GZG9-F1
#
_entry.id   AF-A0A932GZG9-F1
#
_cell.length_a   1.000
_cell.length_b   1.000
_cell.length_c   1.000
_cell.angle_alpha   90.00
_cell.angle_beta   90.00
_cell.angle_gamma   90.00
#
_symmetry.space_group_name_H-M   'P 1'
#
loop_
_entity.id
_entity.type
_entity.pdbx_description
1 polymer ?
#
loop_
_entity_poly.entity_id
_entity_poly.type
_entity_poly.pdbx_seq_one_letter_code
_entity_poly.pdbx_strand_id
1 'polypeptide(L)'
;MSDQNVINSSAPAADAGPIVTPTFSASQLQTMADDLVNRGSMTRDEADAALKADGVEIQAQPSAEQVAYDKQFPRAEKPTDYEMPRIAGDVDAKAAAALDRTARAWLFDAGFDRARGSSMLKEVDRVAQRLASMSESERKSFSQAERGKLARIWGRDTESKLALGRQLVRELDKKTPGLLAMLDETGAGDSSVVVAMLVAQAEILANRPGRK
;
A
#
# COMPACT_ATOMS: atom_id res chain seq x y z
N MET A 1 -38.91 -55.28 -70.58
CA MET A 1 -37.96 -54.16 -70.48
C MET A 1 -38.63 -53.13 -69.60
N SER A 2 -38.27 -53.14 -68.32
CA SER A 2 -38.87 -52.27 -67.29
C SER A 2 -37.72 -51.52 -66.63
N ASP A 3 -37.61 -50.24 -66.91
CA ASP A 3 -36.61 -49.35 -66.32
C ASP A 3 -37.10 -48.88 -64.95
N GLN A 4 -36.33 -49.19 -63.90
CA GLN A 4 -36.50 -48.63 -62.56
C GLN A 4 -35.66 -47.37 -62.44
N ASN A 5 -36.34 -46.23 -62.33
CA ASN A 5 -35.73 -44.93 -62.08
C ASN A 5 -35.68 -44.69 -60.56
N VAL A 6 -34.48 -44.79 -59.96
CA VAL A 6 -34.25 -44.55 -58.53
C VAL A 6 -33.74 -43.12 -58.35
N ILE A 7 -34.58 -42.24 -57.80
CA ILE A 7 -34.24 -40.85 -57.48
C ILE A 7 -33.61 -40.81 -56.09
N ASN A 8 -32.30 -40.60 -56.02
CA ASN A 8 -31.54 -40.49 -54.77
C ASN A 8 -31.56 -39.02 -54.27
N SER A 9 -32.33 -38.75 -53.21
CA SER A 9 -32.41 -37.42 -52.58
C SER A 9 -31.48 -37.35 -51.38
N SER A 10 -30.27 -36.82 -51.56
CA SER A 10 -29.35 -36.51 -50.46
C SER A 10 -29.59 -35.08 -49.97
N ALA A 11 -30.09 -34.94 -48.74
CA ALA A 11 -30.22 -33.64 -48.06
C ALA A 11 -28.83 -33.15 -47.59
N PRO A 12 -28.52 -31.84 -47.72
CA PRO A 12 -27.25 -31.29 -47.26
C PRO A 12 -27.22 -31.23 -45.73
N ALA A 13 -26.22 -31.87 -45.12
CA ALA A 13 -25.91 -31.72 -43.70
C ALA A 13 -25.44 -30.28 -43.46
N ALA A 14 -26.24 -29.51 -42.71
CA ALA A 14 -25.87 -28.18 -42.28
C ALA A 14 -24.71 -28.30 -41.28
N ASP A 15 -23.53 -27.87 -41.73
CA ASP A 15 -22.32 -27.74 -40.93
C ASP A 15 -22.54 -26.68 -39.85
N ALA A 16 -22.88 -27.12 -38.63
CA ALA A 16 -23.03 -26.26 -37.48
C ALA A 16 -21.62 -25.87 -37.01
N GLY A 17 -21.10 -24.77 -37.57
CA GLY A 17 -19.83 -24.19 -37.18
C GLY A 17 -19.74 -23.96 -35.67
N PRO A 18 -18.51 -23.90 -35.12
CA PRO A 18 -18.29 -23.80 -33.68
C PRO A 18 -19.00 -22.56 -33.12
N ILE A 19 -19.85 -22.79 -32.12
CA ILE A 19 -20.50 -21.72 -31.36
C ILE A 19 -19.42 -21.00 -30.56
N VAL A 20 -19.06 -19.80 -31.00
CA VAL A 20 -18.20 -18.89 -30.24
C VAL A 20 -19.07 -18.27 -29.16
N THR A 21 -18.96 -18.75 -27.92
CA THR A 21 -19.53 -18.04 -26.77
C THR A 21 -18.75 -16.73 -26.57
N PRO A 22 -19.42 -15.57 -26.53
CA PRO A 22 -18.74 -14.32 -26.27
C PRO A 22 -18.17 -14.33 -24.84
N THR A 23 -16.85 -14.28 -24.72
CA THR A 23 -16.18 -14.15 -23.43
C THR A 23 -16.17 -12.68 -23.03
N PHE A 24 -16.87 -12.33 -21.94
CA PHE A 24 -16.81 -10.98 -21.37
C PHE A 24 -15.47 -10.74 -20.68
N SER A 25 -14.97 -9.51 -20.74
CA SER A 25 -13.82 -9.10 -19.93
C SER A 25 -14.22 -8.98 -18.45
N ALA A 26 -13.25 -9.10 -17.53
CA ALA A 26 -13.46 -8.90 -16.09
C ALA A 26 -14.15 -7.56 -15.77
N SER A 27 -13.75 -6.48 -16.47
CA SER A 27 -14.36 -5.16 -16.29
C SER A 27 -15.83 -5.10 -16.72
N GLN A 28 -16.21 -5.85 -17.76
CA GLN A 28 -17.59 -5.93 -18.23
C GLN A 28 -18.44 -6.74 -17.25
N LEU A 29 -17.93 -7.89 -16.79
CA LEU A 29 -18.60 -8.71 -15.78
C LEU A 29 -18.83 -7.90 -14.49
N GLN A 30 -17.85 -7.13 -14.05
CA GLN A 30 -17.98 -6.26 -12.87
C GLN A 30 -19.01 -5.14 -13.07
N THR A 31 -19.04 -4.51 -14.26
CA THR A 31 -20.06 -3.50 -14.59
C THR A 31 -21.47 -4.10 -14.60
N MET A 32 -21.63 -5.31 -15.14
CA MET A 32 -22.92 -6.02 -15.13
C MET A 32 -23.36 -6.39 -13.72
N ALA A 33 -22.42 -6.84 -12.88
CA ALA A 33 -22.67 -7.15 -11.48
C ALA A 33 -23.11 -5.90 -10.70
N ASP A 34 -22.41 -4.77 -10.86
CA ASP A 34 -22.77 -3.49 -10.23
C ASP A 34 -24.17 -3.01 -10.68
N ASP A 35 -24.52 -3.15 -11.97
CA ASP A 35 -25.84 -2.77 -12.50
C ASP A 35 -26.97 -3.65 -11.93
N LEU A 36 -26.73 -4.96 -11.78
CA LEU A 36 -27.69 -5.87 -11.16
C LEU A 36 -27.92 -5.55 -9.67
N VAL A 37 -26.87 -5.15 -8.95
CA VAL A 37 -26.97 -4.70 -7.56
C VAL A 37 -27.74 -3.38 -7.47
N ASN A 38 -27.42 -2.42 -8.32
CA ASN A 38 -28.08 -1.11 -8.33
C ASN A 38 -29.58 -1.19 -8.67
N ARG A 39 -29.97 -2.18 -9.49
CA ARG A 39 -31.38 -2.45 -9.81
C ARG A 39 -32.11 -3.27 -8.73
N GLY A 40 -31.41 -3.67 -7.66
CA GLY A 40 -31.96 -4.53 -6.60
C GLY A 40 -32.27 -5.96 -7.06
N SER A 41 -31.73 -6.39 -8.20
CA SER A 41 -31.94 -7.75 -8.74
C SER A 41 -31.02 -8.79 -8.10
N MET A 42 -29.95 -8.33 -7.45
CA MET A 42 -28.96 -9.17 -6.78
C MET A 42 -28.38 -8.38 -5.60
N THR A 43 -28.04 -9.04 -4.50
CA THR A 43 -27.29 -8.40 -3.40
C THR A 43 -25.81 -8.27 -3.75
N ARG A 44 -25.07 -7.37 -3.08
CA ARG A 44 -23.63 -7.22 -3.31
C ARG A 44 -22.86 -8.52 -3.06
N ASP A 45 -23.23 -9.26 -2.01
CA ASP A 45 -22.60 -10.53 -1.66
C ASP A 45 -22.84 -11.61 -2.74
N GLU A 46 -24.04 -11.68 -3.32
CA GLU A 46 -24.36 -12.60 -4.41
C GLU A 46 -23.61 -12.22 -5.71
N ALA A 47 -23.53 -10.93 -6.01
CA ALA A 47 -22.78 -10.40 -7.14
C ALA A 47 -21.30 -10.76 -7.04
N ASP A 48 -20.75 -10.60 -5.84
CA ASP A 48 -19.35 -10.87 -5.59
C ASP A 48 -19.05 -12.38 -5.61
N ALA A 49 -19.98 -13.21 -5.11
CA ALA A 49 -19.89 -14.66 -5.21
C ALA A 49 -19.96 -15.17 -6.66
N ALA A 50 -20.83 -14.58 -7.49
CA ALA A 50 -20.97 -14.94 -8.90
C ALA A 50 -19.70 -14.60 -9.69
N LEU A 51 -19.17 -13.39 -9.53
CA LEU A 51 -17.90 -12.98 -10.14
C LEU A 51 -16.74 -13.89 -9.72
N LYS A 52 -16.67 -14.24 -8.43
CA LYS A 52 -15.67 -15.19 -7.92
C LYS A 52 -15.81 -16.58 -8.52
N ALA A 53 -17.04 -17.07 -8.74
CA ALA A 53 -17.30 -18.35 -9.39
C ALA A 53 -16.81 -18.39 -10.85
N ASP A 54 -16.87 -17.25 -11.53
CA ASP A 54 -16.35 -17.07 -12.89
C ASP A 54 -14.83 -16.79 -12.94
N GLY A 55 -14.14 -16.91 -11.80
CA GLY A 55 -12.69 -16.66 -11.69
C GLY A 55 -12.32 -15.18 -11.79
N VAL A 56 -13.28 -14.27 -11.66
CA VAL A 56 -13.03 -12.82 -11.62
C VAL A 56 -12.66 -12.44 -10.19
N GLU A 57 -11.39 -12.08 -9.99
CA GLU A 57 -10.93 -11.53 -8.71
C GLU A 57 -11.39 -10.08 -8.61
N ILE A 58 -12.39 -9.84 -7.77
CA ILE A 58 -12.97 -8.51 -7.58
C ILE A 58 -12.00 -7.69 -6.75
N GLN A 59 -11.43 -6.67 -7.37
CA GLN A 59 -10.88 -5.58 -6.60
C GLN A 59 -12.05 -4.83 -5.96
N ALA A 60 -12.20 -4.97 -4.65
CA ALA A 60 -13.20 -4.23 -3.89
C ALA A 60 -13.04 -2.74 -4.21
N GLN A 61 -14.05 -2.15 -4.87
CA GLN A 61 -14.04 -0.72 -5.11
C GLN A 61 -14.06 0.00 -3.75
N PRO A 62 -13.21 1.03 -3.56
CA PRO A 62 -13.22 1.78 -2.32
C PRO A 62 -14.58 2.43 -2.12
N SER A 63 -15.11 2.38 -0.90
CA SER A 63 -16.38 3.03 -0.59
C SER A 63 -16.28 4.56 -0.80
N ALA A 64 -17.42 5.23 -0.99
CA ALA A 64 -17.43 6.70 -1.12
C ALA A 64 -16.77 7.40 0.10
N GLU A 65 -16.98 6.85 1.30
CA GLU A 65 -16.33 7.31 2.53
C GLU A 65 -14.81 7.11 2.49
N GLN A 66 -14.33 5.96 2.02
CA GLN A 66 -12.91 5.69 1.87
C GLN A 66 -12.26 6.63 0.84
N VAL A 67 -12.91 6.89 -0.28
CA VAL A 67 -12.43 7.86 -1.29
C VAL A 67 -12.39 9.27 -0.71
N ALA A 68 -13.40 9.69 0.05
CA ALA A 68 -13.43 10.98 0.71
C ALA A 68 -12.31 11.11 1.76
N TYR A 69 -12.05 10.03 2.52
CA TYR A 69 -10.97 9.98 3.49
C TYR A 69 -9.60 10.05 2.84
N ASP A 70 -9.35 9.27 1.79
CA ASP A 70 -8.08 9.24 1.06
C ASP A 70 -7.75 10.61 0.41
N LYS A 71 -8.78 11.38 0.02
CA LYS A 71 -8.61 12.76 -0.48
C LYS A 71 -8.05 13.72 0.58
N GLN A 72 -8.30 13.48 1.86
CA GLN A 72 -7.76 14.30 2.95
C GLN A 72 -6.27 14.01 3.20
N PHE A 73 -5.80 12.82 2.80
CA PHE A 73 -4.43 12.36 3.01
C PHE A 73 -3.83 11.86 1.69
N PRO A 74 -3.53 12.77 0.74
CA PRO A 74 -3.10 12.38 -0.61
C PRO A 74 -1.73 11.71 -0.57
N ARG A 75 -1.67 10.40 -0.84
CA ARG A 75 -0.40 9.68 -0.99
C ARG A 75 0.44 10.19 -2.16
N ALA A 76 1.75 10.01 -2.09
CA ALA A 76 2.62 10.17 -3.26
C ALA A 76 2.20 9.22 -4.40
N GLU A 77 2.36 9.64 -5.64
CA GLU A 77 2.00 8.83 -6.81
C GLU A 77 3.06 7.77 -7.10
N LYS A 78 4.32 8.08 -6.79
CA LYS A 78 5.46 7.18 -6.98
C LYS A 78 6.55 7.40 -5.93
N PRO A 79 7.40 6.38 -5.65
CA PRO A 79 8.52 6.53 -4.73
C PRO A 79 9.51 7.65 -5.09
N THR A 80 9.63 8.02 -6.36
CA THR A 80 10.53 9.09 -6.80
C THR A 80 10.04 10.50 -6.47
N ASP A 81 8.79 10.66 -6.01
CA ASP A 81 8.25 11.97 -5.63
C ASP A 81 8.84 12.52 -4.33
N TYR A 82 9.35 11.64 -3.45
CA TYR A 82 9.98 12.07 -2.21
C TYR A 82 11.29 12.83 -2.48
N GLU A 83 11.59 13.83 -1.68
CA GLU A 83 12.85 14.55 -1.77
C GLU A 83 13.80 14.03 -0.71
N MET A 84 14.89 13.39 -1.16
CA MET A 84 15.95 12.99 -0.25
C MET A 84 16.87 14.15 0.03
N PRO A 85 17.30 14.32 1.29
CA PRO A 85 18.46 15.17 1.58
C PRO A 85 19.69 14.62 0.84
N ARG A 86 20.58 15.52 0.43
CA ARG A 86 21.92 15.10 -0.01
C ARG A 86 22.64 14.59 1.22
N ILE A 87 22.80 13.27 1.33
CA ILE A 87 23.58 12.64 2.40
C ILE A 87 25.00 13.23 2.33
N ALA A 88 25.37 14.02 3.33
CA ALA A 88 26.69 14.61 3.41
C ALA A 88 27.66 13.59 4.03
N GLY A 89 28.78 13.33 3.36
CA GLY A 89 29.85 12.46 3.86
C GLY A 89 30.40 11.50 2.82
N ASP A 90 31.50 10.82 3.17
CA ASP A 90 32.18 9.80 2.35
C ASP A 90 31.44 8.45 2.37
N VAL A 91 30.12 8.46 2.26
CA VAL A 91 29.34 7.23 2.12
C VAL A 91 29.54 6.70 0.71
N ASP A 92 29.82 5.40 0.58
CA ASP A 92 29.89 4.75 -0.72
C ASP A 92 28.61 5.02 -1.52
N ALA A 93 28.77 5.48 -2.77
CA ALA A 93 27.65 5.93 -3.59
C ALA A 93 26.60 4.82 -3.84
N LYS A 94 27.01 3.54 -3.86
CA LYS A 94 26.07 2.43 -4.01
C LYS A 94 25.29 2.19 -2.73
N ALA A 95 25.94 2.26 -1.57
CA ALA A 95 25.27 2.17 -0.28
C ALA A 95 24.25 3.31 -0.10
N ALA A 96 24.61 4.54 -0.44
CA ALA A 96 23.72 5.70 -0.40
C ALA A 96 22.50 5.52 -1.33
N ALA A 97 22.70 5.01 -2.55
CA ALA A 97 21.61 4.75 -3.49
C ALA A 97 20.68 3.59 -3.05
N ALA A 98 21.23 2.56 -2.40
CA ALA A 98 20.45 1.46 -1.84
C ALA A 98 19.58 1.96 -0.67
N LEU A 99 20.17 2.74 0.23
CA LEU A 99 19.46 3.39 1.33
C LEU A 99 18.34 4.28 0.81
N ASP A 100 18.62 5.13 -0.19
CA ASP A 100 17.61 5.98 -0.84
C ASP A 100 16.43 5.16 -1.40
N ARG A 101 16.72 4.11 -2.18
CA ARG A 101 15.68 3.27 -2.76
C ARG A 101 14.81 2.61 -1.69
N THR A 102 15.44 1.99 -0.70
CA THR A 102 14.74 1.41 0.45
C THR A 102 13.91 2.49 1.12
N ALA A 103 14.48 3.70 1.28
CA ALA A 103 13.87 4.78 2.00
C ALA A 103 12.56 5.27 1.35
N ARG A 104 12.59 5.44 0.03
CA ARG A 104 11.43 5.83 -0.76
C ARG A 104 10.37 4.74 -0.82
N ALA A 105 10.79 3.47 -0.84
CA ALA A 105 9.88 2.34 -0.89
C ALA A 105 9.02 2.26 0.39
N TRP A 106 9.61 2.34 1.59
CA TRP A 106 8.81 2.28 2.83
C TRP A 106 7.83 3.45 2.97
N LEU A 107 8.25 4.66 2.58
CA LEU A 107 7.38 5.83 2.58
C LEU A 107 6.17 5.65 1.67
N PHE A 108 6.41 5.12 0.47
CA PHE A 108 5.37 4.81 -0.50
C PHE A 108 4.42 3.73 0.03
N ASP A 109 4.97 2.63 0.56
CA ASP A 109 4.19 1.51 1.11
C ASP A 109 3.37 1.92 2.35
N ALA A 110 3.90 2.85 3.14
CA ALA A 110 3.23 3.44 4.29
C ALA A 110 2.16 4.48 3.89
N GLY A 111 2.08 4.87 2.62
CA GLY A 111 1.11 5.84 2.12
C GLY A 111 1.35 7.26 2.60
N PHE A 112 2.61 7.65 2.80
CA PHE A 112 2.92 9.05 3.08
C PHE A 112 2.58 9.93 1.87
N ASP A 113 2.19 11.16 2.15
CA ASP A 113 2.21 12.20 1.12
C ASP A 113 3.64 12.66 0.87
N ARG A 114 3.85 13.29 -0.30
CA ARG A 114 5.16 13.80 -0.71
C ARG A 114 5.81 14.70 0.34
N ALA A 115 5.07 15.64 0.92
CA ALA A 115 5.62 16.65 1.81
C ALA A 115 6.02 16.04 3.16
N ARG A 116 5.16 15.23 3.78
CA ARG A 116 5.44 14.53 5.04
C ARG A 116 6.56 13.50 4.87
N GLY A 117 6.52 12.70 3.81
CA GLY A 117 7.57 11.71 3.54
C GLY A 117 8.95 12.35 3.35
N SER A 118 9.02 13.43 2.55
CA SER A 118 10.28 14.17 2.34
C SER A 118 10.79 14.84 3.62
N SER A 119 9.89 15.38 4.44
CA SER A 119 10.24 15.99 5.72
C SER A 119 10.80 14.96 6.70
N MET A 120 10.23 13.75 6.71
CA MET A 120 10.73 12.67 7.53
C MET A 120 12.13 12.22 7.11
N LEU A 121 12.42 12.12 5.81
CA LEU A 121 13.77 11.78 5.32
C LEU A 121 14.81 12.82 5.70
N LYS A 122 14.47 14.10 5.58
CA LYS A 122 15.31 15.22 6.04
C LYS A 122 15.59 15.12 7.54
N GLU A 123 14.59 14.73 8.33
CA GLU A 123 14.74 14.53 9.77
C GLU A 123 15.61 13.31 10.11
N VAL A 124 15.45 12.18 9.40
CA VAL A 124 16.29 10.99 9.55
C VAL A 124 17.76 11.33 9.30
N ASP A 125 18.07 12.00 8.19
CA ASP A 125 19.44 12.42 7.85
C ASP A 125 20.01 13.39 8.91
N ARG A 126 19.21 14.38 9.34
CA ARG A 126 19.61 15.32 10.39
C ARG A 126 19.96 14.62 11.70
N VAL A 127 19.16 13.61 12.09
CA VAL A 127 19.40 12.82 13.30
C VAL A 127 20.64 11.96 13.12
N ALA A 128 20.79 11.27 11.99
CA ALA A 128 21.96 10.44 11.69
C ALA A 128 23.27 11.25 11.78
N GLN A 129 23.32 12.42 11.13
CA GLN A 129 24.49 13.31 11.18
C GLN A 129 24.80 13.78 12.60
N ARG A 130 23.77 14.10 13.38
CA ARG A 130 23.94 14.50 14.78
C ARG A 130 24.52 13.36 15.63
N LEU A 131 23.97 12.15 15.50
CA LEU A 131 24.37 10.99 16.29
C LEU A 131 25.73 10.41 15.87
N ALA A 132 26.17 10.63 14.63
CA ALA A 132 27.49 10.21 14.16
C ALA A 132 28.63 10.79 15.00
N SER A 133 28.45 11.98 15.56
CA SER A 133 29.44 12.65 16.43
C SER A 133 29.32 12.30 17.92
N MET A 134 28.29 11.55 18.33
CA MET A 134 28.02 11.25 19.73
C MET A 134 28.62 9.91 20.16
N SER A 135 29.17 9.91 21.37
CA SER A 135 29.52 8.70 22.12
C SER A 135 28.28 7.88 22.49
N GLU A 136 28.47 6.62 22.88
CA GLU A 136 27.36 5.73 23.26
C GLU A 136 26.55 6.26 24.45
N SER A 137 27.22 6.85 25.46
CA SER A 137 26.55 7.44 26.62
C SER A 137 25.71 8.67 26.25
N GLU A 138 26.17 9.48 25.29
CA GLU A 138 25.42 10.61 24.75
C GLU A 138 24.22 10.13 23.93
N ARG A 139 24.36 9.08 23.12
CA ARG A 139 23.24 8.48 22.38
C ARG A 139 22.15 7.96 23.31
N LYS A 140 22.55 7.29 24.41
CA LYS A 140 21.60 6.84 25.44
C LYS A 140 20.87 8.01 26.10
N SER A 141 21.59 9.08 26.42
CA SER A 141 21.01 10.30 26.99
C SER A 141 20.06 10.99 26.01
N PHE A 142 20.42 11.00 24.71
CA PHE A 142 19.57 11.49 23.63
C PHE A 142 18.26 10.69 23.55
N SER A 143 18.31 9.36 23.47
CA SER A 143 17.11 8.51 23.41
C SER A 143 16.17 8.74 24.61
N GLN A 144 16.72 8.85 25.83
CA GLN A 144 15.93 9.16 27.02
C GLN A 144 15.27 10.55 26.94
N ALA A 145 16.00 11.56 26.46
CA ALA A 145 15.48 12.91 26.30
C ALA A 145 14.37 12.97 25.25
N GLU A 146 14.54 12.29 24.11
CA GLU A 146 13.53 12.20 23.06
C GLU A 146 12.27 11.47 23.53
N ARG A 147 12.42 10.34 24.26
CA ARG A 147 11.27 9.67 24.89
C ARG A 147 10.55 10.58 25.88
N GLY A 148 11.29 11.38 26.64
CA GLY A 148 10.73 12.40 27.53
C GLY A 148 9.96 13.51 26.80
N LYS A 149 10.28 13.81 25.53
CA LYS A 149 9.48 14.73 24.70
C LYS A 149 8.16 14.10 24.30
N LEU A 150 8.18 12.85 23.84
CA LEU A 150 6.96 12.11 23.47
C LEU A 150 6.01 11.96 24.67
N ALA A 151 6.56 11.68 25.86
CA ALA A 151 5.80 11.62 27.11
C ALA A 151 5.09 12.95 27.44
N ARG A 152 5.75 14.09 27.18
CA ARG A 152 5.15 15.42 27.38
C ARG A 152 4.06 15.74 26.38
N ILE A 153 4.16 15.27 25.14
CA ILE A 153 3.18 15.52 24.08
C ILE A 153 1.93 14.64 24.26
N TRP A 154 2.11 13.34 24.52
CA TRP A 154 1.01 12.36 24.56
C TRP A 154 0.51 12.03 25.97
N GLY A 155 1.25 12.39 27.02
CA GLY A 155 0.86 12.15 28.41
C GLY A 155 0.63 10.66 28.70
N ARG A 156 -0.60 10.31 29.07
CA ARG A 156 -0.97 8.93 29.42
C ARG A 156 -1.03 7.98 28.22
N ASP A 157 -1.17 8.53 27.01
CA ASP A 157 -1.34 7.73 25.79
C ASP A 157 -0.01 7.31 25.16
N THR A 158 1.13 7.78 25.71
CA THR A 158 2.46 7.57 25.11
C THR A 158 2.75 6.11 24.76
N GLU A 159 2.49 5.17 25.67
CA GLU A 159 2.79 3.76 25.40
C GLU A 159 1.89 3.16 24.32
N SER A 160 0.61 3.56 24.26
CA SER A 160 -0.32 3.14 23.21
C SER A 160 0.10 3.69 21.84
N LYS A 161 0.46 4.97 21.78
CA LYS A 161 0.98 5.62 20.56
C LYS A 161 2.28 4.95 20.08
N LEU A 162 3.22 4.69 20.99
CA LEU A 162 4.46 3.98 20.68
C LEU A 162 4.20 2.56 20.15
N ALA A 163 3.23 1.85 20.73
CA ALA A 163 2.85 0.52 20.24
C ALA A 163 2.32 0.58 18.81
N LEU A 164 1.47 1.56 18.48
CA LEU A 164 0.95 1.78 17.15
C LEU A 164 2.05 2.06 16.12
N GLY A 165 2.99 2.96 16.45
CA GLY A 165 4.14 3.26 15.60
C GLY A 165 5.02 2.02 15.36
N ARG A 166 5.31 1.23 16.41
CA ARG A 166 6.07 -0.03 16.29
C ARG A 166 5.36 -1.06 15.42
N GLN A 167 4.03 -1.16 15.53
CA GLN A 167 3.25 -2.06 14.67
C GLN A 167 3.40 -1.67 13.21
N LEU A 168 3.24 -0.38 12.87
CA LEU A 168 3.44 0.09 11.51
C LEU A 168 4.84 -0.24 10.98
N VAL A 169 5.90 0.05 11.75
CA VAL A 169 7.27 -0.25 11.35
C VAL A 169 7.48 -1.74 11.07
N ARG A 170 6.94 -2.63 11.92
CA ARG A 170 7.02 -4.09 11.70
C ARG A 170 6.25 -4.55 10.46
N GLU A 171 5.06 -3.99 10.23
CA GLU A 171 4.28 -4.28 9.03
C GLU A 171 5.00 -3.85 7.75
N LEU A 172 5.65 -2.68 7.78
CA LEU A 172 6.44 -2.16 6.66
C LEU A 172 7.70 -2.99 6.42
N ASP A 173 8.46 -3.30 7.48
CA ASP A 173 9.68 -4.11 7.37
C ASP A 173 9.39 -5.53 6.87
N LYS A 174 8.23 -6.10 7.22
CA LYS A 174 7.78 -7.39 6.65
C LYS A 174 7.55 -7.32 5.14
N LYS A 175 7.06 -6.19 4.62
CA LYS A 175 6.78 -6.00 3.18
C LYS A 175 8.06 -5.64 2.41
N THR A 176 8.87 -4.77 3.00
CA THR A 176 10.07 -4.20 2.41
C THR A 176 11.18 -4.22 3.47
N PRO A 177 11.93 -5.35 3.56
CA PRO A 177 12.93 -5.55 4.61
C PRO A 177 14.04 -4.50 4.61
N GLY A 178 14.47 -4.07 5.80
CA GLY A 178 15.61 -3.17 6.01
C GLY A 178 15.23 -1.85 6.67
N LEU A 179 13.96 -1.57 6.90
CA LEU A 179 13.50 -0.38 7.62
C LEU A 179 13.99 -0.39 9.08
N LEU A 180 13.88 -1.54 9.76
CA LEU A 180 14.34 -1.66 11.14
C LEU A 180 15.85 -1.43 11.26
N ALA A 181 16.62 -2.08 10.38
CA ALA A 181 18.07 -1.90 10.33
C ALA A 181 18.44 -0.43 10.06
N MET A 182 17.77 0.21 9.10
CA MET A 182 17.99 1.63 8.81
C MET A 182 17.71 2.54 10.02
N LEU A 183 16.58 2.35 10.71
CA LEU A 183 16.22 3.17 11.88
C LEU A 183 17.19 2.98 13.05
N ASP A 184 17.73 1.77 13.21
CA ASP A 184 18.73 1.44 14.23
C ASP A 184 20.10 2.03 13.88
N GLU A 185 20.59 1.80 12.65
CA GLU A 185 21.88 2.31 12.15
C GLU A 185 21.95 3.84 12.18
N THR A 186 20.86 4.51 11.78
CA THR A 186 20.78 5.98 11.80
C THR A 186 20.47 6.55 13.18
N GLY A 187 20.01 5.72 14.12
CA GLY A 187 19.42 6.12 15.39
C GLY A 187 18.14 6.98 15.25
N ALA A 188 17.57 7.07 14.06
CA ALA A 188 16.35 7.83 13.81
C ALA A 188 15.12 7.21 14.51
N GLY A 189 15.19 5.92 14.87
CA GLY A 189 14.16 5.25 15.67
C GLY A 189 13.96 5.85 17.07
N ASP A 190 14.95 6.56 17.59
CA ASP A 190 14.87 7.26 18.88
C ASP A 190 14.40 8.72 18.76
N SER A 191 14.36 9.30 17.55
CA SER A 191 13.95 10.69 17.37
C SER A 191 12.46 10.87 17.64
N SER A 192 12.10 11.76 18.55
CA SER A 192 10.70 12.05 18.88
C SER A 192 9.91 12.56 17.67
N VAL A 193 10.55 13.28 16.76
CA VAL A 193 9.92 13.80 15.54
C VAL A 193 9.61 12.67 14.56
N VAL A 194 10.59 11.80 14.27
CA VAL A 194 10.41 10.66 13.37
C VAL A 194 9.35 9.70 13.93
N VAL A 195 9.43 9.39 15.22
CA VAL A 195 8.45 8.53 15.89
C VAL A 195 7.06 9.15 15.84
N ALA A 196 6.91 10.45 16.08
CA ALA A 196 5.62 11.11 16.00
C ALA A 196 5.02 11.08 14.58
N MET A 197 5.85 11.25 13.53
CA MET A 197 5.40 11.15 12.14
C MET A 197 4.94 9.73 11.79
N LEU A 198 5.66 8.70 12.25
CA LEU A 198 5.27 7.30 12.09
C LEU A 198 3.95 6.99 12.80
N VAL A 199 3.78 7.46 14.03
CA VAL A 199 2.53 7.30 14.79
C VAL A 199 1.37 7.98 14.09
N ALA A 200 1.53 9.23 13.66
CA ALA A 200 0.49 9.97 12.94
C ALA A 200 0.07 9.24 11.65
N GLN A 201 1.03 8.67 10.91
CA GLN A 201 0.71 7.88 9.73
C GLN A 201 0.00 6.58 10.09
N ALA A 202 0.41 5.91 11.18
CA ALA A 202 -0.25 4.71 11.65
C ALA A 202 -1.71 4.97 12.07
N GLU A 203 -1.99 6.13 12.66
CA GLU A 203 -3.36 6.56 13.00
C GLU A 203 -4.21 6.80 11.76
N ILE A 204 -3.67 7.49 10.75
CA ILE A 204 -4.37 7.70 9.47
C ILE A 204 -4.74 6.36 8.85
N LEU A 205 -3.79 5.42 8.88
CA LEU A 205 -3.93 4.08 8.35
C LEU A 205 -4.91 3.21 9.15
N ALA A 206 -5.00 3.39 10.47
CA ALA A 206 -5.91 2.66 11.35
C ALA A 206 -7.35 3.19 11.25
N ASN A 207 -7.52 4.49 11.02
CA ASN A 207 -8.83 5.14 10.93
C ASN A 207 -9.42 5.11 9.51
N ARG A 208 -8.73 4.51 8.53
CA ARG A 208 -9.19 4.41 7.15
C ARG A 208 -10.42 3.49 7.06
N PRO A 209 -11.57 3.97 6.56
CA PRO A 209 -12.77 3.15 6.38
C PRO A 209 -12.48 1.90 5.53
N GLY A 210 -13.10 0.76 5.90
CA GLY A 210 -12.93 -0.51 5.17
C GLY A 210 -11.72 -1.35 5.57
N ARG A 211 -10.87 -0.88 6.50
CA ARG A 211 -9.80 -1.70 7.10
C ARG A 211 -10.38 -2.49 8.29
N LYS A 212 -10.93 -3.68 8.04
CA LYS A 212 -11.29 -4.68 9.06
C LYS A 212 -10.75 -6.05 8.69
#